data_AF-A0A7W8Z3N2-F1
#
_entry.id   AF-A0A7W8Z3N2-F1
#
_cell.length_a   1.000
_cell.length_b   1.000
_cell.length_c   1.000
_cell.angle_alpha   90.00
_cell.angle_beta   90.00
_cell.angle_gamma   90.00
#
_symmetry.space_group_name_H-M   'P 1'
#
loop_
_entity.id
_entity.type
_entity.pdbx_description
1 polymer ?
#
loop_
_entity_poly.entity_id
_entity_poly.type
_entity_poly.pdbx_seq_one_letter_code
_entity_poly.pdbx_strand_id
1 'polypeptide(L)'
;MIPAWLLAKGGGNLRTAGARQCACGATVLAGLDADRAAMNAVVDLAPVDEMGEVIAIAQGRATYDLVGDSRRKELEYRYEWNIRAKRRYPVLVAHKCGAPIPAAPPTEVPDKSPGGFDDDRCPF
;
A
#
# COMPACT_ATOMS: atom_id res chain seq x y z
N MET A 1 -5.80 5.98 -16.03
CA MET A 1 -6.43 4.64 -16.05
C MET A 1 -6.44 4.09 -14.63
N ILE A 2 -7.60 3.76 -14.07
CA ILE A 2 -7.69 3.23 -12.69
C ILE A 2 -7.34 1.73 -12.74
N PRO A 3 -6.42 1.21 -11.92
CA PRO A 3 -6.01 -0.19 -12.01
C PRO A 3 -7.15 -1.14 -11.62
N ALA A 4 -7.28 -2.26 -12.33
CA ALA A 4 -8.40 -3.20 -12.19
C ALA A 4 -8.58 -3.76 -10.77
N TRP A 5 -7.48 -3.96 -10.04
CA TRP A 5 -7.54 -4.43 -8.64
C TRP A 5 -8.23 -3.43 -7.71
N LEU A 6 -8.19 -2.12 -8.01
CA LEU A 6 -8.82 -1.08 -7.20
C LEU A 6 -10.36 -1.10 -7.35
N LEU A 7 -10.86 -1.59 -8.49
CA LEU A 7 -12.27 -1.66 -8.83
C LEU A 7 -12.92 -2.99 -8.45
N ALA A 8 -12.14 -3.98 -8.03
CA ALA A 8 -12.67 -5.25 -7.55
C ALA A 8 -13.51 -4.97 -6.28
N LYS A 9 -14.84 -5.10 -6.38
CA LYS A 9 -15.74 -5.04 -5.22
C LYS A 9 -15.34 -6.15 -4.25
N GLY A 10 -14.66 -5.81 -3.16
CA GLY A 10 -14.36 -6.71 -2.05
C GLY A 10 -15.63 -7.06 -1.29
N GLY A 11 -16.43 -7.97 -1.84
CA GLY A 11 -17.58 -8.57 -1.17
C GLY A 11 -17.15 -9.84 -0.44
N GLY A 12 -16.72 -9.73 0.82
CA GLY A 12 -16.47 -10.88 1.69
C GLY A 12 -15.40 -10.66 2.77
N ASN A 13 -15.29 -11.60 3.72
CA ASN A 13 -14.23 -11.73 4.74
C ASN A 13 -12.85 -12.05 4.11
N LEU A 14 -12.46 -11.31 3.08
CA LEU A 14 -11.26 -11.56 2.31
C LEU A 14 -10.17 -10.57 2.72
N ARG A 15 -8.93 -11.06 2.83
CA ARG A 15 -7.73 -10.24 3.13
C ARG A 15 -7.42 -9.20 2.05
N THR A 16 -8.10 -9.27 0.91
CA THR A 16 -7.88 -8.38 -0.22
C THR A 16 -8.35 -6.96 0.10
N ALA A 17 -7.45 -6.00 -0.03
CA ALA A 17 -7.74 -4.58 0.09
C ALA A 17 -8.52 -4.08 -1.14
N GLY A 18 -9.61 -3.37 -0.90
CA GLY A 18 -10.43 -2.73 -1.94
C GLY A 18 -10.68 -1.26 -1.66
N ALA A 19 -10.91 -0.47 -2.71
CA ALA A 19 -11.28 0.92 -2.55
C ALA A 19 -12.73 1.06 -2.09
N ARG A 20 -12.96 2.00 -1.16
CA ARG A 20 -14.30 2.41 -0.74
C ARG A 20 -14.34 3.90 -0.39
N GLN A 21 -15.54 4.44 -0.29
CA GLN A 21 -15.75 5.80 0.22
C GLN A 21 -15.85 5.77 1.75
N CYS A 22 -15.14 6.68 2.41
CA CYS A 22 -15.31 6.97 3.82
C CYS A 22 -16.49 7.96 4.00
N ALA A 23 -17.07 8.03 5.20
CA ALA A 23 -18.14 8.98 5.51
C ALA A 23 -17.72 10.45 5.33
N CYS A 24 -16.41 10.74 5.42
CA CYS A 24 -15.85 12.06 5.14
C CYS A 24 -15.72 12.40 3.63
N GLY A 25 -16.10 11.48 2.74
CA GLY A 25 -15.99 11.64 1.28
C GLY A 25 -14.60 11.31 0.71
N ALA A 26 -13.63 10.95 1.56
CA ALA A 26 -12.33 10.49 1.09
C ALA A 26 -12.42 9.06 0.52
N THR A 27 -11.68 8.81 -0.57
CA THR A 27 -11.48 7.45 -1.06
C THR A 27 -10.38 6.78 -0.25
N VAL A 28 -10.69 5.64 0.35
CA VAL A 28 -9.80 4.89 1.25
C VAL A 28 -9.65 3.46 0.75
N LEU A 29 -8.56 2.80 1.13
CA LEU A 29 -8.43 1.35 1.01
C LEU A 29 -8.91 0.70 2.31
N ALA A 30 -9.65 -0.40 2.19
CA ALA A 30 -10.03 -1.21 3.33
C ALA A 30 -9.89 -2.70 3.05
N GLY A 31 -9.46 -3.44 4.06
CA GLY A 31 -9.27 -4.88 4.03
C GLY A 31 -9.01 -5.42 5.43
N LEU A 32 -9.04 -6.74 5.60
CA LEU A 32 -8.67 -7.38 6.86
C LEU A 32 -7.15 -7.40 7.00
N ASP A 33 -6.64 -7.01 8.17
CA ASP A 33 -5.22 -7.12 8.45
C ASP A 33 -4.77 -8.57 8.59
N ALA A 34 -3.55 -8.82 8.17
CA ALA A 34 -3.00 -10.16 8.10
C ALA A 34 -2.78 -10.80 9.49
N ASP A 35 -2.32 -9.98 10.44
CA ASP A 35 -1.58 -10.46 11.60
C ASP A 35 -2.14 -9.99 12.95
N ARG A 36 -3.10 -9.04 12.98
CA ARG A 36 -3.75 -8.59 14.22
C ARG A 36 -5.18 -9.09 14.31
N ALA A 37 -5.35 -10.39 14.15
CA ALA A 37 -6.64 -11.07 14.28
C ALA A 37 -7.70 -10.64 13.23
N ALA A 38 -7.26 -10.33 12.01
CA ALA A 38 -8.15 -9.94 10.91
C ALA A 38 -9.00 -8.71 11.27
N MET A 39 -8.40 -7.71 11.93
CA MET A 39 -9.08 -6.45 12.17
C MET A 39 -9.28 -5.71 10.84
N ASN A 40 -10.41 -5.03 10.70
CA ASN A 40 -10.66 -4.18 9.53
C ASN A 40 -9.71 -2.98 9.55
N ALA A 41 -8.70 -3.00 8.67
CA ALA A 41 -7.83 -1.88 8.41
C ALA A 41 -8.47 -0.94 7.39
N VAL A 42 -8.36 0.37 7.63
CA VAL A 42 -8.83 1.43 6.74
C VAL A 42 -7.69 2.42 6.60
N VAL A 43 -7.18 2.62 5.39
CA VAL A 43 -5.98 3.40 5.15
C VAL A 43 -6.18 4.43 4.04
N ASP A 44 -5.42 5.52 4.12
CA ASP A 44 -5.36 6.53 3.05
C ASP A 44 -4.71 5.92 1.79
N LEU A 45 -5.16 6.36 0.60
CA LEU A 45 -4.64 5.87 -0.69
C LEU A 45 -3.22 6.35 -1.00
N ALA A 46 -2.84 7.50 -0.47
CA ALA A 46 -1.57 8.13 -0.80
C ALA A 46 -0.46 7.53 0.09
N PRO A 47 0.59 6.94 -0.50
CA PRO A 47 1.70 6.42 0.27
C PRO A 47 2.52 7.53 0.93
N VAL A 48 3.15 7.19 2.05
CA VAL A 48 3.98 8.12 2.84
C VAL A 48 5.45 7.72 2.80
N ASP A 49 6.31 8.73 2.95
CA ASP A 49 7.76 8.56 3.07
C ASP A 49 8.12 8.26 4.53
N GLU A 50 9.42 8.22 4.85
CA GLU A 50 9.90 7.92 6.21
C GLU A 50 9.43 8.98 7.21
N MET A 51 9.46 10.25 6.80
CA MET A 51 8.99 11.35 7.65
C MET A 51 7.48 11.27 7.89
N GLY A 52 6.69 10.97 6.87
CA GLY A 52 5.24 10.80 6.98
C GLY A 52 4.85 9.61 7.86
N GLU A 53 5.61 8.50 7.83
CA GLU A 53 5.43 7.37 8.76
C GLU A 53 5.75 7.77 10.21
N VAL A 54 6.83 8.54 10.45
CA VAL A 54 7.14 9.06 11.79
C VAL A 54 6.01 9.95 12.31
N ILE A 55 5.49 10.85 11.49
CA ILE A 55 4.35 11.72 11.84
C ILE A 55 3.11 10.87 12.16
N ALA A 56 2.83 9.83 11.37
CA ALA A 56 1.72 8.91 11.61
C ALA A 56 1.82 8.26 12.99
N ILE A 57 2.98 7.69 13.31
CA ILE A 57 3.24 7.01 14.58
C ILE A 57 3.12 8.00 15.75
N ALA A 58 3.67 9.21 15.62
CA ALA A 58 3.56 10.26 16.63
C ALA A 58 2.10 10.68 16.89
N GLN A 59 1.21 10.58 15.88
CA GLN A 59 -0.22 10.82 16.00
C GLN A 59 -1.02 9.60 16.51
N GLY A 60 -0.36 8.49 16.83
CA GLY A 60 -1.00 7.23 17.25
C GLY A 60 -1.72 6.50 16.11
N ARG A 61 -1.33 6.75 14.85
CA ARG A 61 -1.90 6.08 13.68
C ARG A 61 -1.05 4.87 13.32
N ALA A 62 -1.70 3.75 13.02
CA ALA A 62 -1.03 2.56 12.49
C ALA A 62 -0.56 2.80 11.05
N THR A 63 0.54 2.14 10.67
CA THR A 63 1.02 2.09 9.28
C THR A 63 0.99 0.68 8.74
N TYR A 64 0.82 0.57 7.43
CA TYR A 64 0.62 -0.70 6.73
C TYR A 64 1.46 -0.75 5.47
N ASP A 65 2.05 -1.90 5.16
CA ASP A 65 2.62 -2.18 3.86
C ASP A 65 1.50 -2.61 2.90
N LEU A 66 1.46 -2.01 1.71
CA LEU A 66 0.59 -2.46 0.63
C LEU A 66 1.27 -3.58 -0.16
N VAL A 67 1.10 -4.80 0.32
CA VAL A 67 1.72 -6.01 -0.26
C VAL A 67 0.84 -6.67 -1.32
N GLY A 68 1.41 -7.63 -2.04
CA GLY A 68 0.72 -8.40 -3.08
C GLY A 68 1.03 -7.94 -4.52
N ASP A 69 0.45 -8.62 -5.49
CA ASP A 69 0.72 -8.45 -6.92
C ASP A 69 -0.28 -7.48 -7.60
N SER A 70 -0.36 -7.49 -8.94
CA SER A 70 -1.28 -6.66 -9.71
C SER A 70 -2.75 -7.10 -9.63
N ARG A 71 -3.01 -8.33 -9.19
CA ARG A 71 -4.36 -8.92 -9.10
C ARG A 71 -4.92 -8.83 -7.69
N ARG A 72 -4.06 -8.84 -6.67
CA ARG A 72 -4.44 -8.84 -5.26
C ARG A 72 -3.52 -7.97 -4.44
N LYS A 73 -4.09 -6.99 -3.74
CA LYS A 73 -3.41 -6.19 -2.73
C LYS A 73 -3.91 -6.55 -1.35
N GLU A 74 -3.02 -6.52 -0.37
CA GLU A 74 -3.33 -6.76 1.05
C GLU A 74 -2.67 -5.69 1.91
N LEU A 75 -3.21 -5.50 3.12
CA LEU A 75 -2.66 -4.58 4.12
C LEU A 75 -1.94 -5.39 5.20
N GLU A 76 -0.62 -5.30 5.21
CA GLU A 76 0.21 -5.93 6.24
C GLU A 76 0.59 -4.89 7.30
N TYR A 77 0.32 -5.19 8.57
CA TYR A 77 0.60 -4.25 9.66
C TYR A 77 2.12 -4.10 9.84
N ARG A 78 2.62 -2.88 9.95
CA ARG A 78 4.06 -2.64 10.15
C ARG A 78 4.42 -2.69 11.63
N TYR A 79 5.01 -3.81 12.03
CA TYR A 79 5.64 -3.94 13.35
C TYR A 79 7.01 -3.26 13.38
N GLU A 80 7.59 -3.15 14.58
CA GLU A 80 8.90 -2.55 14.79
C GLU A 80 9.99 -3.14 13.88
N TRP A 81 9.98 -4.46 13.64
CA TRP A 81 10.94 -5.09 12.74
C TRP A 81 10.72 -4.72 11.27
N ASN A 82 9.48 -4.51 10.82
CA ASN A 82 9.18 -4.00 9.48
C ASN A 82 9.64 -2.56 9.32
N ILE A 83 9.46 -1.75 10.37
CA ILE A 83 9.86 -0.33 10.40
C ILE A 83 11.39 -0.20 10.33
N ARG A 84 12.13 -1.05 11.05
CA ARG A 84 13.60 -1.04 11.05
C ARG A 84 14.20 -1.63 9.77
N ALA A 85 13.44 -2.41 9.01
CA ALA A 85 13.91 -3.02 7.76
C ALA A 85 13.86 -2.02 6.59
N LYS A 86 14.67 -2.28 5.55
CA LYS A 86 14.58 -1.52 4.30
C LYS A 86 13.17 -1.65 3.71
N ARG A 87 12.55 -0.52 3.38
CA ARG A 87 11.23 -0.47 2.75
C ARG A 87 11.22 -1.20 1.41
N ARG A 88 10.26 -2.13 1.26
CA ARG A 88 10.06 -2.94 0.03
C ARG A 88 8.74 -2.61 -0.67
N TYR A 89 7.76 -2.08 0.05
CA TYR A 89 6.41 -1.82 -0.43
C TYR A 89 6.00 -0.38 -0.11
N PRO A 90 5.01 0.18 -0.83
CA PRO A 90 4.41 1.45 -0.45
C PRO A 90 3.82 1.34 0.97
N VAL A 91 4.14 2.33 1.81
CA VAL A 91 3.61 2.42 3.17
C VAL A 91 2.40 3.33 3.17
N LEU A 92 1.28 2.84 3.69
CA LEU A 92 0.02 3.56 3.84
C LEU A 92 -0.25 3.81 5.32
N VAL A 93 -1.05 4.84 5.61
CA VAL A 93 -1.39 5.21 6.99
C VAL A 93 -2.86 4.97 7.27
N ALA A 94 -3.18 4.46 8.47
CA ALA A 94 -4.55 4.32 8.97
C ALA A 94 -5.33 5.62 8.80
N HIS A 95 -6.44 5.60 8.07
CA HIS A 95 -7.25 6.77 7.74
C HIS A 95 -7.81 7.44 8.99
N LYS A 96 -7.68 8.77 9.07
CA LYS A 96 -8.31 9.60 10.11
C LYS A 96 -9.01 10.78 9.47
N CYS A 97 -10.33 10.86 9.63
CA CYS A 97 -11.14 11.94 9.08
C CYS A 97 -10.66 13.32 9.58
N GLY A 98 -10.51 14.28 8.66
CA GLY A 98 -10.08 15.65 8.98
C GLY A 98 -8.61 15.80 9.36
N ALA A 99 -7.81 14.74 9.29
CA ALA A 99 -6.38 14.76 9.64
C ALA A 99 -5.54 14.06 8.55
N PRO A 100 -5.46 14.59 7.32
CA PRO A 100 -4.62 14.02 6.28
C PRO A 100 -3.14 14.12 6.65
N ILE A 101 -2.35 13.10 6.32
CA ILE A 101 -0.89 13.18 6.37
C ILE A 101 -0.38 13.54 4.97
N PRO A 102 0.59 14.46 4.85
CA PRO A 102 1.20 14.78 3.58
C PRO A 102 1.69 13.51 2.87
N ALA A 103 1.26 13.34 1.62
CA ALA A 103 1.71 12.24 0.78
C ALA A 103 3.20 12.41 0.46
N ALA A 104 3.91 11.29 0.29
CA ALA A 104 5.20 11.32 -0.34
C ALA A 104 5.07 11.88 -1.77
N PRO A 105 6.06 12.63 -2.27
CA PRO A 105 6.13 12.89 -3.70
C PRO A 105 6.17 11.55 -4.45
N PRO A 106 5.53 11.46 -5.64
CA PRO A 106 5.59 10.25 -6.45
C PRO A 106 7.06 9.92 -6.71
N THR A 107 7.51 8.81 -6.14
CA THR A 107 8.85 8.29 -6.43
C THR A 107 8.79 7.75 -7.84
N GLU A 108 9.64 8.26 -8.72
CA GLU A 108 9.73 7.76 -10.09
C GLU A 108 9.92 6.25 -10.02
N VAL A 109 8.98 5.52 -10.63
CA VAL A 109 9.11 4.08 -10.74
C VAL A 109 10.34 3.88 -11.60
N PRO A 110 11.41 3.19 -11.13
CA PRO A 110 12.57 2.96 -11.96
C PRO A 110 12.06 2.25 -13.20
N ASP A 111 12.26 2.92 -14.35
CA ASP A 111 11.81 2.39 -15.63
C ASP A 111 12.48 1.02 -15.77
N LYS A 112 11.67 -0.03 -15.71
CA LYS A 112 12.12 -1.37 -16.00
C LYS A 112 12.24 -1.42 -17.52
N SER A 113 13.19 -0.68 -18.08
CA SER A 113 13.63 -0.89 -19.44
C SER A 113 13.89 -2.39 -19.55
N PRO A 114 13.20 -3.12 -20.44
CA PRO A 114 13.48 -4.53 -20.62
C PRO A 114 14.95 -4.60 -21.00
N GLY A 115 15.77 -5.15 -20.11
CA GLY A 115 17.15 -5.45 -20.43
C GLY A 115 17.13 -6.23 -21.73
N GLY A 116 17.75 -5.67 -22.76
CA GLY A 116 17.90 -6.31 -24.05
C GLY A 116 18.38 -7.73 -23.81
N PHE A 117 17.56 -8.69 -24.19
CA PHE A 117 18.02 -10.04 -24.37
C PHE A 117 18.88 -9.96 -25.63
N ASP A 118 20.19 -9.71 -25.47
CA ASP A 118 21.17 -9.74 -26.56
C ASP A 118 21.26 -11.17 -27.07
N ASP A 119 20.36 -11.49 -28.00
CA ASP A 119 20.16 -12.79 -28.64
C ASP A 119 21.19 -13.03 -29.77
N ASP A 120 22.48 -12.78 -29.48
CA ASP A 120 23.54 -12.75 -30.52
C ASP A 120 24.68 -13.75 -30.29
N ARG A 121 24.49 -14.81 -29.49
CA ARG A 121 25.49 -15.89 -29.36
C ARG A 121 24.88 -17.29 -29.24
N CYS A 122 24.54 -17.88 -30.38
CA CYS A 122 24.69 -19.32 -30.61
C CYS A 122 25.25 -19.57 -32.02
N PRO A 123 26.56 -19.86 -32.16
CA PRO A 123 27.09 -20.37 -33.41
C PRO A 123 26.85 -21.88 -33.44
N PHE A 124 25.85 -22.31 -34.21
CA PHE A 124 25.81 -23.66 -34.79
C PHE A 124 26.10 -23.54 -36.28
#